data_AF-A0A7J7MB29-F1
#
_entry.id   AF-A0A7J7MB29-F1
#
_cell.length_a   1.000
_cell.length_b   1.000
_cell.length_c   1.000
_cell.angle_alpha   90.00
_cell.angle_beta   90.00
_cell.angle_gamma   90.00
#
_symmetry.space_group_name_H-M   'P 1'
#
loop_
_entity.id
_entity.type
_entity.pdbx_description
1 polymer ?
#
loop_
_entity_poly.entity_id
_entity_poly.type
_entity_poly.pdbx_seq_one_letter_code
_entity_poly.pdbx_strand_id
1 'polypeptide(L)' 'MRSTRGVHAIGVKKMVGHGAHADKPYLHGKHMYNLDRMKYQRVKIPIFVFTCFSIGVVVPVYVVIFQQRKTAST' A
#
# COMPACT_ATOMS: atom_id res chain seq x y z
N MET A 1 26.62 48.06 -3.35
CA MET A 1 26.26 46.62 -3.41
C MET A 1 27.46 45.84 -3.91
N ARG A 2 28.19 45.14 -3.03
CA ARG A 2 29.39 44.37 -3.38
C ARG A 2 28.99 42.89 -3.37
N SER A 3 28.98 42.27 -4.54
CA SER A 3 28.60 40.88 -4.74
C SER A 3 29.66 39.95 -4.13
N THR A 4 29.30 39.29 -3.03
CA THR A 4 30.08 38.19 -2.45
C THR A 4 30.11 37.03 -3.45
N ARG A 5 31.28 36.82 -4.06
CA ARG A 5 31.57 35.64 -4.87
C ARG A 5 31.79 34.43 -3.94
N GLY A 6 30.70 33.86 -3.44
CA GLY A 6 30.70 32.56 -2.80
C GLY A 6 30.65 31.47 -3.86
N VAL A 7 31.80 30.91 -4.21
CA VAL A 7 31.87 29.63 -4.93
C VAL A 7 31.31 28.54 -4.00
N HIS A 8 30.00 28.32 -4.07
CA HIS A 8 29.36 27.20 -3.40
C HIS A 8 29.70 25.95 -4.21
N ALA A 9 30.82 25.33 -3.86
CA ALA A 9 31.12 23.97 -4.27
C ALA A 9 30.02 23.07 -3.70
N ILE A 10 29.00 22.77 -4.51
CA ILE A 10 28.17 21.60 -4.29
C ILE A 10 29.06 20.42 -4.69
N GLY A 11 29.93 20.03 -3.77
CA GLY A 11 30.56 18.73 -3.81
C GLY A 11 29.44 17.72 -3.91
N VAL A 12 29.35 17.04 -5.06
CA VAL A 12 28.55 15.85 -5.26
C VAL A 12 28.71 15.02 -3.99
N LYS A 13 27.64 14.96 -3.18
CA LYS A 13 27.60 14.11 -2.00
C LYS A 13 27.91 12.72 -2.52
N LYS A 14 29.12 12.24 -2.20
CA LYS A 14 29.60 10.88 -2.44
C LYS A 14 28.41 9.97 -2.18
N MET A 15 27.92 9.29 -3.21
CA MET A 15 26.88 8.28 -3.03
C MET A 15 27.51 7.26 -2.09
N VAL A 16 27.02 7.30 -0.85
CA VAL A 16 27.52 6.56 0.30
C VAL A 16 27.37 5.08 -0.04
N GLY A 17 28.45 4.48 -0.52
CA GLY A 17 28.74 3.08 -0.24
C GLY A 17 29.05 3.00 1.25
N HIS A 18 28.02 2.73 2.07
CA HIS A 18 28.11 2.16 3.43
C HIS A 18 26.69 1.80 3.89
N GLY A 19 26.31 0.55 3.63
CA GLY A 19 25.03 -0.03 4.04
C GLY A 19 24.88 -1.48 3.62
N ALA A 20 25.99 -2.21 3.53
CA ALA A 20 26.04 -3.63 3.18
C ALA A 20 25.78 -4.55 4.39
N HIS A 21 24.94 -4.14 5.34
CA HIS A 21 24.59 -4.95 6.52
C HIS A 21 23.29 -4.46 7.16
N ALA A 22 22.17 -4.79 6.55
CA ALA A 22 20.86 -5.01 7.17
C ALA A 22 19.88 -5.21 6.02
N ASP A 23 19.86 -6.44 5.52
CA ASP A 23 18.90 -6.93 4.53
C ASP A 23 17.50 -6.77 5.12
N LYS A 24 16.92 -5.59 4.94
CA LYS A 24 15.55 -5.30 5.35
C LYS A 24 14.68 -6.25 4.52
N PRO A 25 13.87 -7.14 5.14
CA PRO A 25 13.17 -8.24 4.46
C PRO A 25 12.13 -7.82 3.39
N TYR A 26 12.03 -6.52 3.11
CA TYR A 26 11.07 -5.87 2.24
C TYR A 26 11.71 -4.98 1.15
N LEU A 27 13.02 -4.73 1.20
CA LEU A 27 13.71 -3.84 0.23
C LEU A 27 14.55 -4.59 -0.81
N HIS A 28 14.94 -5.83 -0.54
CA HIS A 28 15.77 -6.67 -1.45
C HIS A 28 15.34 -8.15 -1.44
N GLY A 29 14.03 -8.40 -1.29
CA GLY A 29 13.48 -9.74 -1.39
C GLY A 29 13.52 -10.25 -2.84
N LYS A 30 13.99 -11.48 -3.07
CA LYS A 30 13.93 -12.15 -4.39
C LYS A 30 12.51 -12.35 -4.90
N HIS A 31 11.53 -12.36 -3.99
CA HIS A 31 10.12 -12.55 -4.29
C HIS A 31 9.34 -11.32 -3.82
N MET A 32 8.57 -10.70 -4.72
CA MET A 32 7.88 -9.43 -4.45
C MET A 32 6.82 -9.53 -3.34
N TYR A 33 6.23 -10.72 -3.13
CA TYR A 33 5.26 -10.96 -2.08
C TYR A 33 5.74 -12.07 -1.17
N ASN A 34 6.20 -11.75 0.05
CA ASN A 34 6.61 -12.76 1.01
C ASN A 34 5.39 -13.38 1.73
N LEU A 35 4.50 -14.01 0.95
CA LEU A 35 3.25 -14.61 1.44
C LEU A 35 3.51 -15.76 2.41
N ASP A 36 4.53 -16.57 2.15
CA ASP A 36 4.92 -17.74 2.96
C ASP A 36 5.33 -17.35 4.40
N ARG A 37 5.91 -16.16 4.57
CA ARG A 37 6.28 -15.62 5.90
C ARG A 37 5.12 -14.89 6.59
N MET A 38 3.92 -14.83 6.01
CA MET A 38 2.76 -14.22 6.68
C MET A 38 2.26 -15.10 7.83
N LYS A 39 2.32 -14.55 9.04
CA LYS A 39 1.69 -15.17 10.21
C LYS A 39 0.18 -15.33 9.97
N TYR A 40 -0.30 -16.58 10.08
CA TYR A 40 -1.67 -17.03 9.82
C TYR A 40 -2.15 -16.85 8.37
N GLN A 41 -1.28 -17.05 7.38
CA GLN A 41 -1.63 -16.93 5.94
C GLN A 41 -2.88 -17.75 5.56
N ARG A 42 -2.96 -19.01 6.02
CA ARG A 42 -4.09 -19.91 5.74
C ARG A 42 -5.44 -19.40 6.28
N VAL A 43 -5.42 -18.50 7.26
CA VAL A 43 -6.62 -17.90 7.84
C VAL A 43 -6.90 -16.52 7.23
N LYS A 44 -5.86 -15.71 6.99
CA LYS A 44 -6.02 -14.35 6.45
C LYS A 44 -6.50 -14.34 5.00
N ILE A 45 -5.99 -15.23 4.16
CA ILE A 45 -6.40 -15.29 2.75
C ILE A 45 -7.90 -15.60 2.60
N PRO A 46 -8.47 -16.65 3.22
CA PRO A 46 -9.90 -16.90 3.08
C PRO A 46 -10.76 -15.81 3.73
N ILE A 47 -10.36 -15.25 4.88
CA ILE A 47 -11.11 -14.12 5.49
C ILE A 47 -11.13 -12.91 4.55
N PHE A 48 -9.99 -12.59 3.94
CA PHE A 48 -9.89 -11.49 2.99
C PHE A 48 -10.79 -11.71 1.78
N VAL A 49 -10.70 -12.89 1.15
CA VAL A 49 -11.55 -13.25 0.00
C VAL A 49 -13.03 -13.22 0.38
N PHE A 50 -13.41 -13.78 1.52
CA PHE A 50 -14.79 -13.80 2.00
C PHE A 50 -15.31 -12.39 2.27
N THR A 51 -14.48 -11.51 2.83
CA THR A 51 -14.85 -10.11 3.10
C THR A 51 -15.07 -9.35 1.79
N CYS A 52 -14.13 -9.45 0.85
CA CYS A 52 -14.26 -8.80 -0.46
C CYS A 52 -15.49 -9.29 -1.21
N PHE A 53 -15.73 -10.60 -1.22
CA PHE A 53 -16.92 -11.19 -1.83
C PHE A 53 -18.21 -10.69 -1.18
N SER A 54 -18.27 -10.68 0.15
CA SER A 54 -19.43 -10.22 0.89
C SER A 54 -19.77 -8.76 0.58
N ILE A 55 -18.77 -7.87 0.51
CA ILE A 55 -18.97 -6.47 0.13
C ILE A 55 -19.52 -6.38 -1.30
N GLY A 56 -18.99 -7.18 -2.23
CA GLY A 56 -19.43 -7.23 -3.62
C GLY A 56 -20.92 -7.60 -3.78
N VAL A 57 -21.47 -8.41 -2.88
CA VAL A 57 -22.89 -8.82 -2.91
C VAL A 57 -23.78 -7.89 -2.09
N VAL A 58 -23.33 -7.49 -0.89
CA VAL A 58 -24.15 -6.69 0.04
C VAL A 58 -24.43 -5.30 -0.52
N VAL A 59 -23.46 -4.65 -1.16
CA VAL A 59 -23.62 -3.27 -1.66
C VAL A 59 -24.71 -3.18 -2.74
N PRO A 60 -24.71 -4.00 -3.81
CA PRO A 60 -25.78 -3.96 -4.82
C PRO A 60 -27.17 -4.23 -4.24
N VAL A 61 -27.30 -5.24 -3.37
CA VAL A 61 -28.59 -5.57 -2.74
C VAL A 61 -29.12 -4.41 -1.90
N TYR A 62 -28.24 -3.79 -1.09
CA TYR A 62 -28.61 -2.63 -0.30
C TYR A 62 -29.05 -1.45 -1.18
N VAL A 63 -28.34 -1.20 -2.28
CA VAL A 63 -28.71 -0.13 -3.23
C VAL A 63 -30.08 -0.38 -3.84
N VAL A 64 -30.41 -1.62 -4.23
CA VAL A 64 -31.75 -1.96 -4.76
C VAL A 64 -32.83 -1.73 -3.72
N ILE A 65 -32.65 -2.21 -2.49
CA ILE A 65 -33.60 -2.00 -1.39
C ILE A 65 -33.80 -0.51 -1.13
N PHE A 66 -32.70 0.26 -1.11
CA PHE A 66 -32.75 1.69 -0.90
C PHE A 66 -33.51 2.42 -2.02
N GLN A 67 -33.33 2.01 -3.27
CA GLN A 67 -34.08 2.58 -4.40
C GLN A 67 -35.56 2.21 -4.35
N GLN A 68 -35.91 0.96 -4.07
CA GLN A 68 -37.30 0.53 -3.92
C GLN A 68 -38.01 1.32 -2.81
N ARG A 69 -37.34 1.57 -1.67
CA ARG A 69 -37.89 2.37 -0.57
C ARG A 69 -38.17 3.83 -0.94
N LYS A 70 -37.39 4.41 -1.86
CA LYS A 70 -37.64 5.76 -2.38
C LYS A 70 -38.80 5.80 -3.36
N THR A 71 -38.92 4.80 -4.22
CA THR A 71 -39.99 4.73 -5.22
C THR A 71 -41.34 4.37 -4.59
N ALA A 72 -41.35 3.53 -3.55
CA ALA A 72 -42.57 3.12 -2.85
C ALA A 72 -43.17 4.17 -1.90
N SER A 73 -42.49 5.32 -1.70
CA SER A 73 -43.01 6.42 -0.87
C SER A 73 -43.77 7.48 -1.68
N THR A 74 -44.15 7.17 -2.92
CA THR A 74 -45.09 7.94 -3.75
C THR A 74 -46.41 7.18 -3.80
#